data_AF-A0A2V8CS38-F1
#
_entry.id   AF-A0A2V8CS38-F1
#
_cell.length_a   1.000
_cell.length_b   1.000
_cell.length_c   1.000
_cell.angle_alpha   90.00
_cell.angle_beta   90.00
_cell.angle_gamma   90.00
#
_symmetry.space_group_name_H-M   'P 1'
#
loop_
_entity.id
_entity.type
_entity.pdbx_description
1 polymer ?
#
loop_
_entity_poly.entity_id
_entity_poly.type
_entity_poly.pdbx_seq_one_letter_code
_entity_poly.pdbx_strand_id
1 'polypeptide(L)'
;MPTCRLTHGQNDSGGLVTRRIVVIGVPSNIGIKPYDDGRPRGVDRAPTTLREQGVVERLSARDDGDVLPAPYRDFTRPHGRPRNDEELLDLTRRLSSRVARAVGAGEFPLVLGGDCSVVLGALAGLRRAGISRPGLVYLDAHADFATPEESKSGSVASMCLGLAVGRGQTILSALADTPALVLERHVA
;
A
#
# COMPACT_ATOMS: atom_id res chain seq x y z
N MET A 1 33.04 -22.03 -46.42
CA MET A 1 32.23 -21.07 -45.66
C MET A 1 30.89 -21.72 -45.33
N PRO A 2 30.54 -21.89 -44.04
CA PRO A 2 29.29 -22.54 -43.66
C PRO A 2 28.13 -21.54 -43.68
N THR A 3 26.99 -21.96 -44.22
CA THR A 3 25.76 -21.17 -44.33
C THR A 3 25.01 -21.17 -43.00
N CYS A 4 24.81 -19.98 -42.43
CA CYS A 4 23.98 -19.77 -41.25
C CYS A 4 22.50 -19.98 -41.63
N ARG A 5 21.87 -21.05 -41.11
CA ARG A 5 20.42 -21.25 -41.19
C ARG A 5 19.76 -20.48 -40.05
N LEU A 6 18.98 -19.46 -40.41
CA LEU A 6 18.06 -18.77 -39.52
C LEU A 6 16.89 -19.71 -39.18
N THR A 7 16.89 -20.28 -37.98
CA THR A 7 15.69 -20.92 -37.43
C THR A 7 14.71 -19.81 -37.06
N HIS A 8 13.54 -19.81 -37.70
CA HIS A 8 12.40 -18.99 -37.29
C HIS A 8 11.99 -19.37 -35.86
N GLY A 9 12.46 -18.59 -34.90
CA GLY A 9 11.89 -18.56 -33.55
C GLY A 9 10.44 -18.10 -33.66
N GLN A 10 9.53 -18.91 -33.15
CA GLN A 10 8.12 -18.60 -33.09
C GLN A 10 7.89 -17.28 -32.33
N ASN A 11 7.03 -16.44 -32.89
CA ASN A 11 6.55 -15.21 -32.28
C ASN A 11 5.87 -15.54 -30.94
N ASP A 12 6.55 -15.26 -29.83
CA ASP A 12 5.90 -15.06 -28.54
C ASP A 12 5.00 -13.83 -28.69
N SER A 13 3.71 -14.09 -28.87
CA SER A 13 2.70 -13.06 -29.02
C SER A 13 2.55 -12.42 -27.64
N GLY A 14 3.07 -11.20 -27.49
CA GLY A 14 2.90 -10.34 -26.32
C GLY A 14 1.44 -9.91 -26.13
N GLY A 15 0.57 -10.89 -25.86
CA GLY A 15 -0.78 -10.64 -25.37
C GLY A 15 -0.68 -10.12 -23.95
N LEU A 16 -1.29 -8.97 -23.68
CA LEU A 16 -1.53 -8.50 -22.31
C LEU A 16 -2.25 -9.61 -21.55
N VAL A 17 -1.53 -10.30 -20.65
CA VAL A 17 -2.15 -11.26 -19.74
C VAL A 17 -3.10 -10.47 -18.84
N THR A 18 -4.39 -10.57 -19.11
CA THR A 18 -5.44 -9.95 -18.29
C THR A 18 -5.52 -10.71 -16.98
N ARG A 19 -4.75 -10.24 -15.98
CA ARG A 19 -4.87 -10.75 -14.61
C ARG A 19 -6.24 -10.38 -14.07
N ARG A 20 -6.89 -11.33 -13.40
CA ARG A 20 -8.14 -11.05 -12.67
C ARG A 20 -7.86 -10.01 -11.59
N ILE A 21 -8.64 -8.93 -11.57
CA ILE A 21 -8.54 -7.90 -10.53
C ILE A 21 -9.24 -8.41 -9.27
N VAL A 22 -8.62 -8.19 -8.12
CA VAL A 22 -9.22 -8.41 -6.80
C VAL A 22 -9.22 -7.12 -6.02
N VAL A 23 -10.40 -6.67 -5.60
CA VAL A 23 -10.60 -5.47 -4.80
C VAL A 23 -10.45 -5.82 -3.31
N ILE A 24 -9.60 -5.08 -2.59
CA ILE A 24 -9.43 -5.19 -1.15
C ILE A 24 -9.67 -3.81 -0.55
N GLY A 25 -10.70 -3.66 0.29
CA GLY A 25 -10.95 -2.39 0.96
C GLY A 25 -10.18 -2.25 2.27
N VAL A 26 -9.76 -1.03 2.59
CA VAL A 26 -9.03 -0.68 3.81
C VAL A 26 -9.60 0.64 4.33
N PRO A 27 -10.77 0.63 5.00
CA PRO A 27 -11.45 1.83 5.45
C PRO A 27 -10.76 2.43 6.69
N SER A 28 -9.56 3.00 6.49
CA SER A 28 -8.70 3.53 7.56
C SER A 28 -8.69 5.06 7.61
N ASN A 29 -8.85 5.60 8.81
CA ASN A 29 -8.45 6.96 9.18
C ASN A 29 -7.25 6.96 10.15
N ILE A 30 -6.75 5.80 10.58
CA ILE A 30 -5.83 5.72 11.71
C ILE A 30 -4.41 6.19 11.38
N GLY A 31 -4.03 6.21 10.10
CA GLY A 31 -2.75 6.77 9.66
C GLY A 31 -2.74 8.30 9.54
N ILE A 32 -3.88 8.97 9.67
CA ILE A 32 -4.00 10.42 9.49
C ILE A 32 -4.49 11.11 10.77
N LYS A 33 -3.93 12.29 11.09
CA LYS A 33 -4.41 13.12 12.20
C LYS A 33 -5.86 13.58 11.93
N PRO A 34 -6.80 13.46 12.88
CA PRO A 34 -8.12 14.09 12.86
C PRO A 34 -8.04 15.61 12.62
N TYR A 35 -9.20 16.22 12.38
CA TYR A 35 -9.30 17.67 12.47
C TYR A 35 -8.99 18.15 13.89
N ASP A 36 -8.66 19.44 14.05
CA ASP A 36 -8.30 20.01 15.35
C ASP A 36 -9.45 19.96 16.37
N ASP A 37 -10.69 19.82 15.90
CA ASP A 37 -11.88 19.60 16.72
C ASP A 37 -12.16 18.12 17.04
N GLY A 38 -11.25 17.21 16.67
CA GLY A 38 -11.34 15.78 16.92
C GLY A 38 -12.17 14.99 15.91
N ARG A 39 -12.81 15.64 14.93
CA ARG A 39 -13.58 14.92 13.90
C ARG A 39 -12.66 14.10 12.98
N PRO A 40 -13.07 12.89 12.56
CA PRO A 40 -12.33 12.11 11.58
C PRO A 40 -12.34 12.80 10.21
N ARG A 41 -11.35 12.51 9.36
CA ARG A 41 -11.28 13.05 8.00
C ARG A 41 -12.28 12.44 7.03
N GLY A 42 -12.84 11.28 7.38
CA GLY A 42 -13.84 10.59 6.56
C GLY A 42 -13.27 9.86 5.34
N VAL A 43 -11.95 9.72 5.24
CA VAL A 43 -11.31 9.01 4.12
C VAL A 43 -11.57 7.51 4.17
N ASP A 44 -11.87 6.97 5.36
CA ASP A 44 -12.36 5.61 5.58
C ASP A 44 -13.63 5.25 4.81
N ARG A 45 -14.41 6.23 4.34
CA ARG A 45 -15.62 5.99 3.54
C ARG A 45 -15.33 5.60 2.10
N ALA A 46 -14.13 5.90 1.60
CA ALA A 46 -13.78 5.71 0.19
C ALA A 46 -14.01 4.27 -0.32
N PRO A 47 -13.64 3.19 0.39
CA PRO A 47 -13.88 1.83 -0.08
C PRO A 47 -15.37 1.52 -0.28
N THR A 48 -16.23 2.00 0.61
CA THR A 48 -17.68 1.79 0.51
C THR A 48 -18.24 2.60 -0.66
N THR A 49 -17.93 3.89 -0.72
CA THR A 49 -18.41 4.78 -1.78
C THR A 49 -17.98 4.32 -3.17
N LEU A 50 -16.73 3.88 -3.36
CA LEU A 50 -16.27 3.37 -4.66
C LEU A 50 -16.98 2.08 -5.07
N ARG A 51 -17.33 1.21 -4.12
CA ARG A 51 -18.16 0.03 -4.37
C ARG A 51 -19.59 0.42 -4.76
N GLU A 52 -20.20 1.37 -4.06
CA GLU A 52 -21.54 1.88 -4.40
C GLU A 52 -21.56 2.56 -5.78
N GLN A 53 -20.45 3.18 -6.18
CA GLN A 53 -20.25 3.69 -7.54
C GLN A 53 -19.92 2.60 -8.57
N GLY A 54 -19.96 1.33 -8.18
CA GLY A 54 -19.85 0.14 -9.01
C GLY A 54 -18.45 -0.11 -9.59
N VAL A 55 -17.39 0.17 -8.81
CA VAL A 55 -16.01 -0.09 -9.23
C VAL A 55 -15.74 -1.58 -9.47
N VAL A 56 -16.38 -2.46 -8.69
CA VAL A 56 -16.19 -3.91 -8.77
C VAL A 56 -16.72 -4.44 -10.10
N GLU A 57 -17.94 -4.04 -10.47
CA GLU A 57 -18.60 -4.45 -11.70
C GLU A 57 -17.88 -3.86 -12.93
N ARG A 58 -17.55 -2.57 -12.89
CA ARG A 58 -16.87 -1.87 -13.99
C ARG A 58 -15.50 -2.47 -14.33
N LEU A 59 -14.81 -2.99 -13.33
CA LEU A 59 -13.51 -3.64 -13.49
C LEU A 59 -13.60 -5.16 -13.66
N SER A 60 -14.81 -5.74 -13.63
CA SER A 60 -15.02 -7.20 -13.58
C SER A 60 -14.15 -7.87 -12.50
N ALA A 61 -14.04 -7.20 -11.35
CA ALA A 61 -13.19 -7.62 -10.25
C ALA A 61 -13.91 -8.59 -9.30
N ARG A 62 -13.12 -9.40 -8.60
CA ARG A 62 -13.59 -10.11 -7.40
C ARG A 62 -13.47 -9.17 -6.20
N ASP A 63 -14.51 -9.03 -5.39
CA ASP A 63 -14.40 -8.34 -4.10
C ASP A 63 -13.91 -9.30 -3.02
N ASP A 64 -12.83 -8.94 -2.31
CA ASP A 64 -12.23 -9.70 -1.21
C ASP A 64 -12.59 -9.13 0.17
N GLY A 65 -13.51 -8.17 0.21
CA GLY A 65 -13.98 -7.50 1.41
C GLY A 65 -12.96 -6.52 1.98
N ASP A 66 -13.10 -6.24 3.27
CA ASP A 66 -12.32 -5.20 3.95
C ASP A 66 -11.32 -5.75 4.97
N VAL A 67 -10.17 -5.09 5.06
CA VAL A 67 -9.26 -5.18 6.20
C VAL A 67 -9.56 -4.01 7.12
N LEU A 68 -10.34 -4.27 8.17
CA LEU A 68 -10.80 -3.24 9.10
C LEU A 68 -9.68 -2.77 10.02
N PRO A 69 -9.51 -1.44 10.21
CA PRO A 69 -8.57 -0.89 11.18
C PRO A 69 -9.05 -1.12 12.62
N ALA A 70 -8.15 -0.98 13.58
CA ALA A 70 -8.52 -0.81 14.98
C ALA A 70 -9.13 0.59 15.21
N PRO A 71 -9.81 0.83 16.35
CA PRO A 71 -10.25 2.17 16.72
C PRO A 71 -9.08 3.16 16.84
N TYR A 72 -9.36 4.44 16.55
CA TYR A 72 -8.38 5.51 16.71
C TYR A 72 -8.01 5.71 18.19
N ARG A 73 -6.72 5.79 18.53
CA ARG A 73 -6.26 5.92 19.92
C ARG A 73 -5.52 7.23 20.20
N ASP A 74 -4.60 7.62 19.33
CA ASP A 74 -3.71 8.75 19.57
C ASP A 74 -4.37 10.07 19.20
N PHE A 75 -5.40 10.49 19.93
CA PHE A 75 -6.04 11.81 19.73
C PHE A 75 -5.06 12.96 20.06
N THR A 76 -4.24 12.78 21.09
CA THR A 76 -3.11 13.67 21.41
C THR A 76 -1.87 13.25 20.63
N ARG A 77 -1.09 14.21 20.09
CA ARG A 77 0.14 13.89 19.34
C ARG A 77 1.15 13.19 20.27
N PRO A 78 1.63 11.99 19.93
CA PRO A 78 2.75 11.39 20.63
C PRO A 78 4.07 12.03 20.17
N HIS A 79 5.03 12.22 21.07
CA HIS A 79 6.30 12.87 20.75
C HIS A 79 7.30 11.88 20.14
N GLY A 80 7.85 12.20 18.97
CA GLY A 80 8.92 11.42 18.33
C GLY A 80 8.50 10.05 17.82
N ARG A 81 7.21 9.74 17.78
CA ARG A 81 6.67 8.51 17.19
C ARG A 81 5.47 8.81 16.28
N PRO A 82 5.15 7.94 15.33
CA PRO A 82 3.93 8.06 14.55
C PRO A 82 2.68 7.82 15.41
N ARG A 83 1.52 8.32 14.95
CA ARG A 83 0.22 8.06 15.58
C ARG A 83 -0.23 6.64 15.30
N ASN A 84 -0.83 6.00 16.30
CA ASN A 84 -1.46 4.68 16.20
C ASN A 84 -0.51 3.64 15.59
N ASP A 85 0.78 3.73 15.87
CA ASP A 85 1.82 2.93 15.21
C ASP A 85 1.62 1.42 15.44
N GLU A 86 1.18 1.00 16.63
CA GLU A 86 0.84 -0.39 16.93
C GLU A 86 -0.38 -0.88 16.13
N GLU A 87 -1.46 -0.09 16.11
CA GLU A 87 -2.69 -0.41 15.37
C GLU A 87 -2.44 -0.45 13.86
N LEU A 88 -1.61 0.47 13.37
CA LEU A 88 -1.27 0.57 11.97
C LEU A 88 -0.32 -0.57 11.55
N LEU A 89 0.54 -1.04 12.45
CA LEU A 89 1.37 -2.23 12.23
C LEU A 89 0.50 -3.48 12.08
N ASP A 90 -0.52 -3.68 12.93
CA ASP A 90 -1.48 -4.79 12.77
C ASP A 90 -2.24 -4.70 11.43
N LEU A 91 -2.80 -3.52 11.13
CA LEU A 91 -3.51 -3.27 9.88
C LEU A 91 -2.61 -3.58 8.66
N THR A 92 -1.37 -3.11 8.70
CA THR A 92 -0.37 -3.32 7.65
C THR A 92 -0.05 -4.81 7.46
N ARG A 93 0.12 -5.57 8.55
CA ARG A 93 0.37 -7.03 8.49
C ARG A 93 -0.80 -7.80 7.90
N ARG A 94 -2.03 -7.43 8.27
CA ARG A 94 -3.26 -8.05 7.75
C ARG A 94 -3.45 -7.71 6.27
N LEU A 95 -3.25 -6.45 5.87
CA LEU A 95 -3.29 -6.03 4.47
C LEU A 95 -2.20 -6.72 3.63
N SER A 96 -0.96 -6.75 4.13
CA SER A 96 0.16 -7.45 3.49
C SER A 96 -0.18 -8.92 3.23
N SER A 97 -0.81 -9.61 4.19
CA SER A 97 -1.21 -11.01 4.02
C SER A 97 -2.27 -11.19 2.93
N ARG A 98 -3.24 -10.26 2.81
CA ARG A 98 -4.26 -10.27 1.75
C ARG A 98 -3.66 -10.02 0.38
N VAL A 99 -2.80 -9.00 0.26
CA VAL A 99 -2.10 -8.67 -0.98
C VAL A 99 -1.19 -9.81 -1.42
N ALA A 100 -0.43 -10.40 -0.50
CA ALA A 100 0.46 -11.51 -0.81
C ALA A 100 -0.31 -12.74 -1.35
N ARG A 101 -1.47 -13.04 -0.75
CA ARG A 101 -2.36 -14.11 -1.23
C ARG A 101 -2.90 -13.83 -2.63
N ALA A 102 -3.35 -12.61 -2.90
CA ALA A 102 -3.83 -12.20 -4.22
C ALA A 102 -2.74 -12.36 -5.29
N VAL A 103 -1.56 -11.80 -5.03
CA VAL A 103 -0.42 -11.90 -5.96
C VAL A 103 0.01 -13.36 -6.16
N GLY A 104 0.07 -14.16 -5.09
CA GLY A 104 0.39 -15.58 -5.16
C GLY A 104 -0.62 -16.40 -5.96
N ALA A 105 -1.87 -15.95 -6.04
CA ALA A 105 -2.92 -16.54 -6.88
C ALA A 105 -2.90 -16.05 -8.35
N GLY A 106 -1.91 -15.23 -8.72
CA GLY A 106 -1.83 -14.61 -10.06
C GLY A 106 -2.86 -13.48 -10.29
N GLU A 107 -3.53 -13.00 -9.23
CA GLU A 107 -4.49 -11.90 -9.29
C GLU A 107 -3.77 -10.54 -9.22
N PHE A 108 -4.44 -9.49 -9.69
CA PHE A 108 -3.99 -8.10 -9.55
C PHE A 108 -4.73 -7.44 -8.38
N PRO A 109 -4.04 -7.17 -7.24
CA PRO A 109 -4.68 -6.53 -6.10
C PRO A 109 -4.91 -5.03 -6.36
N LEU A 110 -6.17 -4.62 -6.31
CA LEU A 110 -6.60 -3.22 -6.24
C LEU A 110 -7.00 -2.90 -4.80
N VAL A 111 -6.16 -2.16 -4.09
CA VAL A 111 -6.43 -1.73 -2.71
C VAL A 111 -7.21 -0.42 -2.73
N LEU A 112 -8.44 -0.44 -2.22
CA LEU A 112 -9.22 0.77 -1.97
C LEU A 112 -8.90 1.24 -0.56
N GLY A 113 -8.06 2.26 -0.45
CA GLY A 113 -7.60 2.76 0.84
C GLY A 113 -8.58 3.72 1.53
N GLY A 114 -8.15 4.21 2.69
CA GLY A 114 -8.64 5.45 3.28
C GLY A 114 -7.52 6.48 3.20
N ASP A 115 -6.63 6.49 4.19
CA ASP A 115 -5.43 7.34 4.19
C ASP A 115 -4.21 6.70 3.48
N CYS A 116 -3.21 7.52 3.09
CA CYS A 116 -2.07 7.10 2.26
C CYS A 116 -1.18 6.03 2.92
N SER A 117 -1.27 5.82 4.25
CA SER A 117 -0.46 4.81 4.94
C SER A 117 -0.70 3.37 4.46
N VAL A 118 -1.83 3.11 3.78
CA VAL A 118 -2.13 1.79 3.16
C VAL A 118 -1.05 1.32 2.18
N VAL A 119 -0.25 2.24 1.62
CA VAL A 119 0.89 1.91 0.74
C VAL A 119 1.89 0.98 1.43
N LEU A 120 2.06 1.09 2.75
CA LEU A 120 2.97 0.22 3.53
C LEU A 120 2.50 -1.23 3.47
N GLY A 121 1.21 -1.49 3.68
CA GLY A 121 0.65 -2.84 3.60
C GLY A 121 0.65 -3.41 2.18
N ALA A 122 0.41 -2.57 1.16
CA ALA A 122 0.53 -2.99 -0.23
C ALA A 122 1.95 -3.43 -0.58
N LEU A 123 2.95 -2.58 -0.33
CA LEU A 123 4.35 -2.90 -0.62
C LEU A 123 4.87 -4.09 0.21
N ALA A 124 4.52 -4.16 1.50
CA ALA A 124 4.85 -5.31 2.34
C ALA A 124 4.22 -6.61 1.81
N GLY A 125 3.00 -6.54 1.25
CA GLY A 125 2.36 -7.66 0.58
C GLY A 125 3.11 -8.12 -0.68
N LEU A 126 3.57 -7.18 -1.52
CA LEU A 126 4.39 -7.51 -2.69
C LEU A 126 5.70 -8.20 -2.30
N ARG A 127 6.39 -7.69 -1.27
CA ARG A 127 7.60 -8.31 -0.72
C ARG A 127 7.34 -9.73 -0.26
N ARG A 128 6.27 -9.93 0.53
CA ARG A 128 5.86 -11.25 1.02
C ARG A 128 5.46 -12.22 -0.11
N ALA A 129 4.97 -11.71 -1.24
CA ALA A 129 4.67 -12.51 -2.42
C ALA A 129 5.93 -12.91 -3.24
N GLY A 130 7.13 -12.56 -2.79
CA GLY A 130 8.39 -12.88 -3.48
C GLY A 130 8.84 -11.83 -4.50
N ILE A 131 8.19 -10.67 -4.59
CA ILE A 131 8.63 -9.58 -5.45
C ILE A 131 9.79 -8.85 -4.76
N SER A 132 11.02 -9.21 -5.16
CA SER A 132 12.25 -8.74 -4.52
C SER A 132 12.62 -7.28 -4.82
N ARG A 133 12.03 -6.67 -5.86
CA ARG A 133 12.33 -5.30 -6.28
C ARG A 133 11.08 -4.60 -6.84
N PRO A 134 10.07 -4.32 -6.00
CA PRO A 134 8.92 -3.55 -6.47
C PRO A 134 9.38 -2.16 -6.92
N GLY A 135 8.74 -1.64 -7.96
CA GLY A 135 8.74 -0.21 -8.30
C GLY A 135 7.49 0.46 -7.76
N LEU A 136 7.55 1.77 -7.54
CA LEU A 136 6.43 2.57 -7.08
C LEU A 136 6.31 3.81 -7.95
N VAL A 137 5.13 4.05 -8.49
CA VAL A 137 4.74 5.35 -9.04
C VAL A 137 3.82 6.00 -8.01
N TYR A 138 4.18 7.17 -7.49
CA TYR A 138 3.48 7.84 -6.41
C TYR A 138 2.86 9.15 -6.87
N LEU A 139 1.54 9.15 -7.08
CA LEU A 139 0.79 10.32 -7.52
C LEU A 139 0.03 10.92 -6.33
N ASP A 140 0.64 11.92 -5.69
CA ASP A 140 0.06 12.64 -4.56
C ASP A 140 0.46 14.12 -4.62
N ALA A 141 -0.34 14.99 -4.00
CA ALA A 141 0.01 16.39 -3.80
C ALA A 141 1.12 16.57 -2.74
N HIS A 142 1.33 15.56 -1.89
CA HIS A 142 2.34 15.55 -0.84
C HIS A 142 3.44 14.54 -1.15
N ALA A 143 4.65 14.81 -0.67
CA ALA A 143 5.78 13.89 -0.85
C ALA A 143 5.75 12.69 0.11
N ASP A 144 5.05 12.81 1.25
CA ASP A 144 4.94 11.77 2.30
C ASP A 144 6.26 11.19 2.82
N PHE A 145 7.29 12.03 2.81
CA PHE A 145 8.66 11.72 3.26
C PHE A 145 9.00 12.28 4.66
N ALA A 146 8.03 12.85 5.39
CA ALA A 146 8.31 13.39 6.72
C ALA A 146 8.85 12.29 7.65
N THR A 147 9.74 12.66 8.56
CA THR A 147 10.20 11.76 9.64
C THR A 147 9.34 11.92 10.90
N PRO A 148 9.34 10.94 11.82
CA PRO A 148 8.68 11.08 13.12
C PRO A 148 9.13 12.32 13.90
N GLU A 149 10.40 12.70 13.75
CA GLU A 149 11.01 13.86 14.41
C GLU A 149 10.52 15.18 13.82
N GLU A 150 10.43 15.28 12.49
CA GLU A 150 10.03 16.50 11.77
C GLU A 150 8.51 16.71 11.74
N SER A 151 7.73 15.62 11.82
CA SER A 151 6.29 15.66 11.62
C SER A 151 5.58 16.40 12.75
N LYS A 152 4.97 17.55 12.41
CA LYS A 152 4.11 18.33 13.32
C LYS A 152 2.79 17.63 13.65
N SER A 153 2.33 16.72 12.79
CA SER A 153 1.06 16.02 12.98
C SER A 153 1.24 14.67 13.66
N GLY A 154 2.37 13.98 13.43
CA GLY A 154 2.52 12.55 13.74
C GLY A 154 1.74 11.63 12.79
N SER A 155 1.14 12.16 11.71
CA SER A 155 0.40 11.37 10.72
C SER A 155 1.33 10.43 9.96
N VAL A 156 1.08 9.13 10.00
CA VAL A 156 1.79 8.16 9.15
C VAL A 156 1.50 8.41 7.67
N ALA A 157 0.31 8.90 7.31
CA ALA A 157 0.00 9.29 5.94
C ALA A 157 1.00 10.31 5.37
N SER A 158 1.61 11.16 6.20
CA SER A 158 2.63 12.13 5.77
C SER A 158 4.07 11.58 5.82
N MET A 159 4.24 10.33 6.29
CA MET A 159 5.54 9.68 6.51
C MET A 159 5.69 8.37 5.73
N CYS A 160 4.61 7.87 5.12
CA CYS A 160 4.53 6.50 4.65
C CYS A 160 5.53 6.19 3.53
N LEU A 161 5.89 7.16 2.70
CA LEU A 161 6.91 6.96 1.67
C LEU A 161 8.32 6.97 2.26
N GLY A 162 8.59 7.84 3.24
CA GLY A 162 9.81 7.81 4.04
C GLY A 162 10.01 6.45 4.73
N LEU A 163 8.99 5.97 5.43
CA LEU A 163 8.99 4.66 6.09
C LEU A 163 9.16 3.52 5.08
N ALA A 164 8.51 3.58 3.91
CA ALA A 164 8.61 2.56 2.88
C ALA A 164 10.02 2.41 2.30
N VAL A 165 10.81 3.49 2.23
CA VAL A 165 12.22 3.44 1.81
C VAL A 165 13.21 3.19 2.95
N GLY A 166 12.71 2.96 4.16
CA GLY A 166 13.53 2.64 5.34
C GLY A 166 14.01 3.86 6.15
N ARG A 167 13.41 5.04 5.97
CA ARG A 167 13.69 6.23 6.79
C ARG A 167 12.80 6.27 8.03
N GLY A 168 13.31 6.83 9.12
CA GLY A 168 12.61 6.97 10.40
C GLY A 168 12.58 5.66 11.16
N GLN A 169 13.41 5.52 12.21
CA GLN A 169 13.51 4.30 13.01
C GLN A 169 12.23 4.10 13.84
N THR A 170 11.29 3.32 13.33
CA THR A 170 10.01 3.05 13.99
C THR A 170 9.61 1.59 13.82
N ILE A 171 8.59 1.15 14.54
CA ILE A 171 8.02 -0.19 14.34
C ILE A 171 7.41 -0.38 12.93
N LEU A 172 7.16 0.71 12.19
CA LEU A 172 6.62 0.71 10.84
C LEU A 172 7.70 0.72 9.74
N SER A 173 8.97 1.00 10.06
CA SER A 173 10.06 0.96 9.07
C SER A 173 10.70 -0.43 8.95
N ALA A 174 10.39 -1.36 9.86
CA ALA A 174 10.89 -2.74 9.88
C ALA A 174 9.81 -3.75 9.45
N LEU A 175 9.16 -3.48 8.32
CA LEU A 175 8.09 -4.33 7.79
C LEU A 175 8.64 -5.41 6.85
N ALA A 176 7.98 -6.57 6.80
CA ALA A 176 8.31 -7.70 5.91
C ALA A 176 9.78 -8.17 6.01
N ASP A 177 10.36 -8.11 7.21
CA ASP A 177 11.74 -8.52 7.51
C ASP A 177 12.79 -7.92 6.57
N THR A 178 12.51 -6.71 6.05
CA THR A 178 13.37 -5.99 5.12
C THR A 178 13.64 -4.57 5.62
N PRO A 179 14.85 -4.02 5.40
CA PRO A 179 15.15 -2.64 5.76
C PRO A 179 14.40 -1.61 4.92
N ALA A 180 13.85 -1.99 3.76
CA ALA A 180 13.08 -1.11 2.89
C ALA A 180 12.08 -1.90 2.03
N LEU A 181 10.82 -1.47 2.06
CA LEU A 181 9.75 -2.03 1.23
C LEU A 181 9.92 -1.66 -0.24
N VAL A 182 10.50 -0.51 -0.55
CA VAL A 182 10.86 -0.07 -1.91
C VAL A 182 12.18 0.69 -1.85
N LEU A 183 13.01 0.58 -2.88
CA LEU A 183 14.23 1.39 -2.95
C LEU A 183 13.86 2.78 -3.44
N GLU A 184 14.43 3.83 -2.85
CA GLU A 184 14.13 5.22 -3.22
C GLU A 184 14.32 5.48 -4.73
N ARG A 185 15.39 4.94 -5.33
CA ARG A 185 15.63 5.01 -6.79
C ARG A 185 14.61 4.28 -7.68
N HIS A 186 13.66 3.57 -7.08
CA HIS A 186 12.55 2.91 -7.79
C HIS A 186 11.21 3.59 -7.52
N VAL A 187 11.23 4.75 -6.85
CA VAL A 187 10.06 5.61 -6.64
C VAL A 187 10.08 6.70 -7.72
N ALA A 188 8.97 6.85 -8.44
CA ALA A 188 8.77 7.84 -9.50
C ALA A 188 7.52 8.66 -9.25
#